data_AF-A0A0Q4DI26-F1
#
_entry.id   AF-A0A0Q4DI26-F1
#
_cell.length_a   1.000
_cell.length_b   1.000
_cell.length_c   1.000
_cell.angle_alpha   90.00
_cell.angle_beta   90.00
_cell.angle_gamma   90.00
#
_symmetry.space_group_name_H-M   'P 1'
#
loop_
_entity.id
_entity.type
_entity.pdbx_description
1 polymer ?
#
loop_
_entity_poly.entity_id
_entity_poly.type
_entity_poly.pdbx_seq_one_letter_code
_entity_poly.pdbx_strand_id
1 'polypeptide(L)' 'MSDEKSFEENRHDQLTSAPKATEEDAAPRFDVSEHDGITRIDVRDDAAVRPGPGQGDPAAEKDTPITEQ' A
#
# COMPACT_ATOMS: atom_id res chain seq x y z
N MET A 1 22.33 -10.39 11.93
CA MET A 1 21.40 -11.54 11.91
C MET A 1 20.09 -11.01 11.35
N SER A 2 19.69 -11.17 10.09
CA SER A 2 20.16 -12.02 8.99
C SER A 2 19.81 -11.34 7.66
N ASP A 3 20.81 -11.05 6.82
CA ASP A 3 20.64 -10.41 5.49
C ASP A 3 20.89 -11.45 4.37
N GLU A 4 20.45 -12.69 4.59
CA GLU A 4 20.66 -13.80 3.63
C GLU A 4 19.44 -14.02 2.72
N LYS A 5 18.39 -13.20 2.87
CA LYS A 5 17.17 -13.20 2.05
C LYS A 5 17.13 -11.95 1.19
N SER A 6 16.63 -12.08 -0.04
CA SER A 6 16.46 -10.93 -0.94
C SER A 6 15.57 -9.85 -0.30
N PHE A 7 15.76 -8.58 -0.69
CA PHE A 7 14.89 -7.47 -0.25
C PHE A 7 13.41 -7.78 -0.45
N GLU A 8 13.09 -8.48 -1.55
CA GLU A 8 11.72 -8.88 -1.88
C GLU A 8 11.14 -9.91 -0.89
N GLU A 9 11.94 -10.90 -0.48
CA GLU A 9 11.56 -11.87 0.56
C GLU A 9 11.39 -11.19 1.92
N ASN A 10 12.29 -10.26 2.27
CA ASN A 10 12.22 -9.54 3.53
C ASN A 10 10.96 -8.64 3.59
N ARG A 11 10.64 -7.96 2.49
CA ARG A 11 9.40 -7.17 2.35
C ARG A 11 8.17 -8.08 2.47
N HIS A 12 8.16 -9.22 1.80
CA HIS A 12 7.05 -10.17 1.85
C HIS A 12 6.79 -10.66 3.28
N ASP A 13 7.84 -11.10 3.97
CA ASP A 13 7.76 -11.57 5.36
C ASP A 13 7.25 -10.46 6.30
N GLN A 14 7.73 -9.21 6.12
CA GLN A 14 7.24 -8.07 6.91
C GLN A 14 5.74 -7.81 6.71
N LEU A 15 5.26 -7.82 5.45
CA LEU A 15 3.87 -7.50 5.12
C LEU A 15 2.89 -8.62 5.48
N THR A 16 3.36 -9.86 5.61
CA THR A 16 2.54 -11.04 5.96
C THR A 16 2.64 -11.45 7.44
N SER A 17 3.52 -10.80 8.21
CA SER A 17 3.74 -11.14 9.62
C SER A 17 2.61 -10.74 10.58
N ALA A 18 1.73 -9.82 10.17
CA ALA A 18 0.68 -9.30 11.04
C ALA A 18 -0.49 -10.31 11.19
N PRO A 19 -1.16 -10.35 12.37
CA PRO A 19 -2.35 -11.17 12.53
C PRO A 19 -3.45 -10.67 11.58
N LYS A 20 -4.03 -11.60 10.79
CA LYS A 20 -4.96 -11.36 9.68
C LYS A 20 -4.34 -10.81 8.39
N ALA A 21 -3.01 -10.72 8.28
CA ALA A 21 -2.38 -10.40 7.00
C ALA A 21 -2.62 -11.52 5.99
N THR A 22 -2.77 -11.14 4.73
CA THR A 22 -3.02 -12.02 3.59
C THR A 22 -1.88 -11.92 2.58
N GLU A 23 -1.80 -12.87 1.64
CA GLU A 23 -0.78 -12.82 0.59
C GLU A 23 -0.95 -11.60 -0.33
N GLU A 24 -2.18 -11.09 -0.46
CA GLU A 24 -2.51 -9.85 -1.17
C GLU A 24 -1.84 -8.62 -0.52
N ASP A 25 -1.47 -8.70 0.76
CA ASP A 25 -0.75 -7.61 1.43
C ASP A 25 0.68 -7.44 0.95
N ALA A 26 1.30 -8.50 0.42
CA ALA A 26 2.62 -8.45 -0.18
C ALA A 26 2.60 -8.01 -1.65
N ALA A 27 1.43 -7.96 -2.30
CA ALA A 27 1.31 -7.55 -3.70
C ALA A 27 1.81 -6.11 -3.92
N PRO A 28 2.40 -5.79 -5.09
CA PRO A 28 2.70 -4.42 -5.46
C PRO A 28 1.43 -3.59 -5.59
N ARG A 29 1.34 -2.45 -4.89
CA ARG A 29 0.15 -1.58 -4.86
C ARG A 29 0.31 -0.28 -5.64
N PHE A 30 1.53 0.03 -6.07
CA PHE A 30 1.85 1.28 -6.74
C PHE A 30 2.71 0.99 -7.96
N ASP A 31 2.47 1.75 -9.03
CA ASP A 31 3.36 1.82 -10.16
C ASP A 31 4.16 3.11 -10.08
N VAL A 32 5.47 2.98 -10.25
CA VAL A 32 6.39 4.12 -10.32
C VAL A 32 6.79 4.28 -11.77
N SER A 33 6.44 5.42 -12.35
CA SER A 33 6.79 5.79 -13.72
C SER A 33 7.61 7.08 -13.73
N GLU A 34 8.49 7.23 -14.71
CA GLU A 34 9.26 8.46 -14.91
C GLU A 34 8.81 9.12 -16.22
N HIS A 35 8.43 10.39 -16.15
CA HIS A 35 8.01 11.17 -17.30
C HIS A 35 8.55 12.59 -17.20
N ASP A 36 9.22 13.10 -18.24
CA ASP A 36 9.80 14.45 -18.27
C ASP A 36 10.71 14.80 -17.06
N GLY A 37 11.44 13.82 -16.52
CA GLY A 37 12.25 14.00 -15.32
C GLY A 37 11.46 14.07 -14.01
N ILE A 38 10.16 13.75 -14.05
CA ILE A 38 9.25 13.69 -12.91
C ILE A 38 8.99 12.22 -12.60
N THR A 39 9.33 11.78 -11.39
CA THR A 39 8.91 10.48 -10.86
C THR A 39 7.46 10.57 -10.41
N ARG A 40 6.58 9.89 -11.13
CA ARG A 40 5.16 9.77 -10.84
C ARG A 40 4.88 8.44 -10.15
N ILE A 41 4.12 8.49 -9.07
CA ILE A 41 3.68 7.32 -8.31
C ILE A 41 2.17 7.26 -8.44
N ASP A 42 1.66 6.22 -9.09
CA ASP A 42 0.23 5.98 -9.25
C ASP A 42 -0.18 4.75 -8.42
N VAL A 43 -1.37 4.81 -7.80
CA VAL A 43 -1.96 3.66 -7.10
C VAL A 43 -2.52 2.71 -8.14
N ARG A 44 -2.14 1.44 -8.07
CA ARG A 44 -2.60 0.42 -9.00
C ARG A 44 -4.10 0.21 -8.91
N ASP A 45 -4.70 -0.16 -10.04
CA ASP A 45 -6.15 -0.32 -10.09
C ASP A 45 -6.67 -1.50 -9.28
N ASP A 46 -5.87 -2.55 -9.21
CA ASP A 46 -6.10 -3.80 -8.49
C ASP A 46 -5.62 -3.78 -7.03
N ALA A 47 -5.19 -2.63 -6.50
CA ALA A 47 -4.79 -2.52 -5.10
C ALA A 47 -6.01 -2.76 -4.18
N ALA A 48 -5.94 -3.83 -3.37
CA ALA A 48 -7.00 -4.21 -2.42
C ALA A 48 -7.32 -3.12 -1.37
N VAL A 49 -6.34 -2.28 -1.03
CA VAL A 49 -6.50 -1.14 -0.12
C VAL A 49 -5.91 0.09 -0.79
N ARG A 50 -6.69 1.18 -0.85
CA ARG A 50 -6.27 2.46 -1.41
C ARG A 50 -6.09 3.50 -0.30
N PRO A 51 -5.15 4.46 -0.47
CA PRO A 51 -5.08 5.61 0.41
C PRO A 51 -6.43 6.32 0.51
N GLY A 52 -6.78 6.79 1.70
CA GLY A 52 -7.99 7.57 1.92
C GLY A 52 -7.98 8.90 1.15
N PRO A 53 -9.13 9.57 1.08
CA PRO A 53 -9.24 10.88 0.43
C PRO A 53 -8.26 11.88 1.07
N GLY A 54 -7.57 12.64 0.22
CA GLY A 54 -6.52 13.57 0.64
C GLY A 54 -7.05 14.83 1.30
N GLN A 55 -6.17 15.63 1.89
CA GLN A 55 -6.53 16.94 2.44
C GLN A 55 -7.16 17.83 1.36
N GLY A 56 -8.37 18.33 1.62
CA GLY A 56 -9.14 19.16 0.68
C GLY A 56 -10.12 18.39 -0.21
N ASP A 57 -10.17 17.06 -0.12
CA ASP A 57 -11.21 16.26 -0.76
C ASP A 57 -12.49 16.28 0.09
N PRO A 58 -13.68 16.61 -0.45
CA PRO A 58 -14.93 16.61 0.30
C PRO A 58 -15.31 15.23 0.87
N ALA A 59 -14.76 14.14 0.33
CA ALA A 59 -14.88 12.81 0.91
C ALA A 59 -14.02 12.63 2.18
N ALA A 60 -12.98 13.45 2.38
CA ALA A 60 -12.14 13.44 3.58
C ALA A 60 -12.80 14.10 4.80
N GLU A 61 -13.79 14.98 4.60
CA GLU A 61 -14.48 15.66 5.72
C GLU A 61 -15.51 14.76 6.43
N LYS A 62 -15.80 13.59 5.87
CA LYS A 62 -16.67 12.59 6.50
C LYS A 62 -15.81 11.51 7.14
N ASP A 63 -15.22 11.83 8.30
CA ASP A 63 -14.75 10.84 9.27
C ASP A 63 -15.95 10.04 9.79
N THR A 64 -16.46 9.14 8.96
CA THR A 64 -17.41 8.12 9.41
C THR A 64 -16.54 7.03 10.00
N PRO A 65 -16.51 6.84 11.33
CA PRO A 65 -15.71 5.79 11.92
C PRO A 65 -16.13 4.46 11.28
N ILE A 66 -15.17 3.73 10.71
CA ILE A 66 -15.38 2.34 10.34
C ILE A 66 -15.66 1.57 11.63
N THR A 67 -16.94 1.39 11.96
CA THR A 67 -17.29 0.46 13.02
C THR A 67 -16.91 -0.93 12.49
N GLU A 68 -15.88 -1.52 13.08
CA GLU A 68 -15.48 -2.90 12.82
C GLU A 68 -16.70 -3.80 13.11
N GLN A 69 -17.06 -4.66 12.15
CA GLN A 69 -17.97 -5.78 12.33
C GLN A 69 -17.17 -7.06 12.58
#